data_AF-A0A7J7NEK1-F1
#
_entry.id   AF-A0A7J7NEK1-F1
#
_cell.length_a   1.000
_cell.length_b   1.000
_cell.length_c   1.000
_cell.angle_alpha   90.00
_cell.angle_beta   90.00
_cell.angle_gamma   90.00
#
_symmetry.space_group_name_H-M   'P 1'
#
loop_
_entity.id
_entity.type
_entity.pdbx_description
1 polymer ?
#
loop_
_entity_poly.entity_id
_entity_poly.type
_entity_poly.pdbx_seq_one_letter_code
_entity_poly.pdbx_strand_id
1 'polypeptide(L)'
;MSYFVELRLVDPDFLFDIQTTSCKDKRFTRCFWCFGPPKKTYKLLRPVVMIDGTFLKGRYRRTLLTAIAIDPSNHIFLLAFLIIDSETTESWTYFLEMFGYNFHGYDTRFVVISDRNPRIINVIQRCFNLQ
;
A
#
# COMPACT_ATOMS: atom_id res chain seq x y z
N MET A 1 -13.81 11.53 17.45
CA MET A 1 -12.56 10.82 17.11
C MET A 1 -12.53 10.62 15.60
N SER A 2 -11.37 10.44 14.97
CA SER A 2 -11.34 10.12 13.53
C SER A 2 -11.57 8.62 13.32
N TYR A 3 -12.25 8.25 12.24
CA TYR A 3 -12.63 6.86 11.91
C TYR A 3 -11.46 5.86 12.02
N PHE A 4 -10.25 6.25 11.59
CA PHE A 4 -9.07 5.38 11.66
C PHE A 4 -8.57 5.13 13.07
N VAL A 5 -8.79 6.07 14.00
CA VAL A 5 -8.50 5.84 15.42
C VAL A 5 -9.46 4.81 15.99
N GLU A 6 -10.74 4.90 15.63
CA GLU A 6 -11.76 3.92 16.05
C GLU A 6 -11.47 2.53 15.47
N LEU A 7 -11.09 2.45 14.19
CA LEU A 7 -10.65 1.19 13.58
C LEU A 7 -9.45 0.58 14.31
N ARG A 8 -8.50 1.40 14.76
CA ARG A 8 -7.35 0.90 15.52
C ARG A 8 -7.71 0.40 16.92
N LEU A 9 -8.79 0.88 17.51
CA LEU A 9 -9.29 0.34 18.78
C LEU A 9 -9.91 -1.06 18.58
N VAL A 10 -10.55 -1.30 17.43
CA VAL A 10 -11.16 -2.60 17.09
C VAL A 10 -10.14 -3.60 16.58
N ASP A 11 -9.18 -3.14 15.78
CA ASP A 11 -8.07 -3.93 15.25
C ASP A 11 -6.75 -3.28 15.72
N PRO A 12 -6.15 -3.74 16.83
CA PRO A 12 -4.91 -3.18 17.37
C PRO A 12 -3.73 -3.22 16.37
N ASP A 13 -3.80 -4.12 15.40
CA ASP A 13 -2.83 -4.28 14.33
C ASP A 13 -3.14 -3.42 13.10
N PHE A 14 -4.28 -2.73 13.05
CA PHE A 14 -4.55 -1.73 12.03
C PHE A 14 -3.52 -0.60 12.12
N LEU A 15 -2.84 -0.36 11.01
CA LEU A 15 -1.85 0.70 10.89
C LEU A 15 -2.30 1.69 9.82
N PHE A 16 -2.10 2.97 10.10
CA PHE A 16 -2.34 4.03 9.16
C PHE A 16 -1.33 5.16 9.36
N ASP A 17 -1.05 5.89 8.29
CA ASP A 17 -0.32 7.16 8.32
C ASP A 17 -1.09 8.18 7.47
N ILE A 18 -1.40 9.34 8.03
CA ILE A 18 -2.11 10.42 7.34
C ILE A 18 -1.21 11.65 7.37
N GLN A 19 -0.95 12.21 6.19
CA GLN A 19 -0.14 13.41 6.06
C GLN A 19 -0.92 14.54 5.41
N THR A 20 -0.77 15.72 6.02
CA THR A 20 -1.28 16.98 5.51
C THR A 20 -0.13 17.95 5.27
N THR A 21 -0.35 18.96 4.43
CA THR A 21 0.59 20.06 4.25
C THR A 21 0.75 20.88 5.55
N SER A 22 1.77 21.74 5.62
CA SER A 22 2.13 22.48 6.82
C SER A 22 1.01 23.40 7.35
N CYS A 23 1.18 23.85 8.59
CA CYS A 23 0.16 24.48 9.44
C CYS A 23 -0.62 25.68 8.86
N LYS A 24 -0.15 26.34 7.79
CA LYS A 24 -0.88 27.45 7.14
C LYS A 24 -1.94 26.99 6.13
N ASP A 25 -1.78 25.80 5.54
CA ASP A 25 -2.67 25.22 4.53
C ASP A 25 -2.84 23.73 4.86
N LYS A 26 -3.82 23.37 5.69
CA LYS A 26 -4.10 21.97 6.08
C LYS A 26 -4.75 21.21 4.92
N ARG A 27 -4.02 21.00 3.82
CA ARG A 27 -4.49 20.21 2.69
C ARG A 27 -4.03 18.77 2.85
N PHE A 28 -4.91 17.85 2.46
CA PHE A 28 -4.58 16.43 2.42
C PHE A 28 -3.48 16.17 1.39
N THR A 29 -2.47 15.40 1.78
CA THR A 29 -1.37 15.01 0.88
C THR A 29 -1.45 13.51 0.59
N ARG A 30 -1.44 12.68 1.63
CA ARG A 30 -1.51 11.23 1.48
C ARG A 30 -2.10 10.52 2.69
N CYS A 31 -2.59 9.31 2.46
CA CYS A 31 -3.07 8.42 3.51
C CYS A 31 -2.76 6.97 3.17
N PHE A 32 -1.89 6.36 3.97
CA PHE A 32 -1.60 4.92 3.93
C PHE A 32 -2.43 4.21 4.99
N TRP A 33 -2.89 2.99 4.71
CA TRP A 33 -3.37 2.08 5.75
C TRP A 33 -3.26 0.61 5.35
N CYS A 34 -3.20 -0.25 6.35
CA CYS A 34 -3.29 -1.70 6.21
C CYS A 34 -3.98 -2.32 7.44
N PHE A 35 -4.66 -3.45 7.22
CA PHE A 35 -5.39 -4.15 8.27
C PHE A 35 -4.53 -5.20 8.97
N GLY A 36 -4.84 -5.48 10.23
CA GLY A 36 -4.18 -6.49 11.04
C GLY A 36 -4.24 -7.91 10.49
N PRO A 37 -5.44 -8.44 10.16
CA PRO A 37 -5.58 -9.82 9.72
C PRO A 37 -4.73 -10.18 8.49
N PRO A 38 -4.71 -9.37 7.39
CA PRO A 38 -3.83 -9.64 6.25
C PRO A 38 -2.35 -9.71 6.61
N LYS A 39 -1.85 -8.89 7.55
CA LYS A 39 -0.45 -8.97 8.00
C LYS A 39 -0.11 -10.31 8.65
N LYS A 40 -1.05 -10.86 9.44
CA LYS A 40 -0.87 -12.14 10.15
C LYS A 40 -0.95 -13.32 9.19
N THR A 41 -1.84 -13.25 8.21
CA THR A 41 -2.09 -14.35 7.26
C THR A 41 -1.21 -14.27 6.02
N TYR A 42 -0.48 -13.17 5.80
CA TYR A 42 0.29 -12.93 4.59
C TYR A 42 1.20 -14.11 4.20
N LYS A 43 1.91 -14.69 5.17
CA LYS A 43 2.81 -15.84 4.95
C LYS A 43 2.13 -17.14 4.52
N LEU A 44 0.80 -17.21 4.65
CA LEU A 44 -0.02 -18.34 4.22
C LEU A 44 -0.61 -18.12 2.81
N LEU A 45 -0.48 -16.91 2.26
CA LEU A 45 -0.92 -16.59 0.91
C LEU A 45 0.10 -17.09 -0.11
N ARG A 46 -0.29 -17.15 -1.38
CA ARG A 46 0.65 -17.43 -2.47
C ARG A 46 1.73 -16.34 -2.48
N PRO A 47 2.98 -16.67 -2.86
CA PRO A 47 4.09 -15.71 -2.91
C PRO A 47 3.98 -14.79 -4.14
N VAL A 48 2.83 -14.17 -4.31
CA VAL A 48 2.50 -13.27 -5.41
C VAL A 48 1.78 -12.06 -4.84
N VAL A 49 2.32 -10.88 -5.10
CA VAL A 49 1.73 -9.59 -4.75
C VAL A 49 1.42 -8.86 -6.04
N MET A 50 0.16 -8.47 -6.22
CA MET A 50 -0.23 -7.63 -7.34
C MET A 50 -0.41 -6.20 -6.83
N ILE A 51 0.18 -5.23 -7.52
CA ILE A 51 0.04 -3.82 -7.21
C ILE A 51 -0.57 -3.09 -8.39
N ASP A 52 -1.45 -2.14 -8.10
CA ASP A 52 -2.09 -1.34 -9.13
C ASP A 52 -2.45 0.05 -8.59
N GLY A 53 -2.50 1.02 -9.50
CA GLY A 53 -2.92 2.38 -9.26
C GLY A 53 -4.23 2.68 -10.00
N THR A 54 -5.21 3.25 -9.30
CA THR A 54 -6.48 3.66 -9.90
C THR A 54 -6.79 5.12 -9.62
N PHE A 55 -7.21 5.84 -10.67
CA PHE A 55 -7.61 7.23 -10.55
C PHE A 55 -9.00 7.35 -9.93
N LEU A 56 -9.08 8.05 -8.80
CA LEU A 56 -10.33 8.33 -8.13
C LEU A 56 -11.09 9.43 -8.91
N LYS A 57 -12.36 9.15 -9.19
CA LYS A 57 -13.27 10.11 -9.82
C LYS A 57 -13.88 11.03 -8.77
N GLY A 58 -14.05 12.30 -9.10
CA GLY A 58 -14.69 13.28 -8.24
C GLY A 58 -14.01 14.65 -8.29
N ARG A 59 -14.38 15.52 -7.35
CA ARG A 59 -13.81 16.87 -7.23
C ARG A 59 -12.29 16.83 -7.00
N TYR A 60 -11.82 15.82 -6.27
CA TYR A 60 -10.42 15.63 -5.93
C TYR A 60 -9.88 14.44 -6.72
N ARG A 61 -9.19 14.74 -7.83
CA ARG A 61 -8.62 13.77 -8.78
C ARG A 61 -7.36 13.10 -8.21
N ARG A 62 -7.53 12.35 -7.13
CA ARG A 62 -6.47 11.61 -6.43
C ARG A 62 -6.24 10.25 -7.08
N THR A 63 -5.16 9.57 -6.70
CA THR A 63 -4.91 8.17 -7.05
C THR A 63 -4.98 7.31 -5.80
N LEU A 64 -5.62 6.15 -5.90
CA LEU A 64 -5.53 5.07 -4.93
C LEU A 64 -4.56 4.00 -5.44
N LEU A 65 -3.49 3.75 -4.71
CA LEU A 65 -2.61 2.60 -4.90
C LEU A 65 -3.06 1.46 -3.98
N THR A 66 -3.00 0.24 -4.50
CA THR A 66 -3.38 -0.96 -3.75
C THR A 66 -2.34 -2.06 -3.92
N ALA A 67 -2.21 -2.89 -2.89
CA ALA A 67 -1.46 -4.13 -2.93
C ALA A 67 -2.39 -5.27 -2.53
N ILE A 68 -2.46 -6.30 -3.36
CA ILE A 68 -3.27 -7.49 -3.15
C ILE A 68 -2.41 -8.75 -3.22
N ALA A 69 -2.85 -9.80 -2.55
CA ALA A 69 -2.32 -11.15 -2.70
C ALA A 69 -3.48 -12.13 -2.94
N ILE A 70 -3.12 -13.36 -3.29
CA ILE A 70 -4.06 -14.42 -3.61
C ILE A 70 -3.83 -15.58 -2.64
N ASP A 71 -4.90 -16.10 -2.05
CA ASP A 71 -4.81 -17.27 -1.18
C ASP A 71 -4.67 -18.58 -1.99
N PRO A 72 -4.40 -19.73 -1.33
CA PRO A 72 -4.35 -21.02 -2.02
C PRO A 72 -5.66 -21.39 -2.75
N SER A 73 -6.80 -20.83 -2.34
CA SER A 73 -8.13 -21.03 -2.92
C SER A 73 -8.51 -20.03 -4.01
N ASN A 74 -7.58 -19.17 -4.45
CA ASN A 74 -7.76 -18.13 -5.47
C ASN A 74 -8.67 -16.95 -5.05
N HIS A 75 -8.86 -16.72 -3.76
CA HIS A 75 -9.50 -15.50 -3.27
C HIS A 75 -8.51 -14.35 -3.20
N ILE A 76 -9.00 -13.14 -3.50
CA ILE A 76 -8.22 -11.91 -3.41
C ILE A 76 -8.22 -11.41 -1.98
N PHE A 77 -7.03 -11.14 -1.46
CA PHE A 77 -6.79 -10.51 -0.17
C PHE A 77 -6.17 -9.13 -0.35
N LEU A 78 -6.81 -8.10 0.21
CA LEU A 78 -6.32 -6.73 0.22
C LEU A 78 -5.30 -6.57 1.34
N LEU A 79 -4.07 -6.19 0.99
CA LEU A 79 -2.97 -6.06 1.94
C LEU A 79 -2.84 -4.61 2.42
N ALA A 80 -2.67 -3.67 1.50
CA ALA A 80 -2.39 -2.29 1.83
C ALA A 80 -2.98 -1.32 0.80
N PHE A 81 -3.17 -0.08 1.23
CA PHE A 81 -3.75 0.99 0.44
C PHE A 81 -2.96 2.29 0.65
N LEU A 82 -2.96 3.13 -0.39
CA LEU A 82 -2.43 4.48 -0.30
C LEU A 82 -3.24 5.44 -1.19
N ILE A 83 -3.81 6.49 -0.61
CA ILE A 83 -4.38 7.61 -1.37
C ILE A 83 -3.32 8.71 -1.46
N ILE A 84 -3.10 9.24 -2.67
CA ILE A 84 -2.09 10.24 -3.02
C ILE A 84 -2.63 11.25 -4.05
N ASP A 85 -1.94 12.38 -4.21
CA ASP A 85 -2.24 13.36 -5.26
C ASP A 85 -2.14 12.79 -6.67
N SER A 86 -1.03 12.12 -6.98
CA SER A 86 -0.72 11.61 -8.31
C SER A 86 0.32 10.50 -8.25
N GLU A 87 0.35 9.67 -9.28
CA GLU A 87 1.35 8.61 -9.43
C GLU A 87 2.71 9.17 -9.83
N THR A 88 3.60 9.28 -8.85
CA THR A 88 5.00 9.66 -9.03
C THR A 88 5.92 8.56 -8.54
N THR A 89 7.20 8.66 -8.86
CA THR A 89 8.21 7.73 -8.34
C THR A 89 8.23 7.77 -6.81
N GLU A 90 8.10 8.95 -6.21
CA GLU A 90 8.08 9.16 -4.76
C GLU A 90 6.85 8.53 -4.11
N SER A 91 5.68 8.62 -4.74
CA SER A 91 4.46 8.03 -4.21
C SER A 91 4.52 6.50 -4.20
N TRP A 92 5.01 5.90 -5.29
CA TRP A 92 5.25 4.46 -5.38
C TRP A 92 6.32 3.98 -4.39
N THR A 93 7.38 4.77 -4.22
CA THR A 93 8.45 4.46 -3.26
C THR A 93 7.91 4.40 -1.86
N TYR A 94 7.21 5.45 -1.43
CA TYR A 94 6.62 5.50 -0.10
C TYR A 94 5.63 4.35 0.11
N PHE A 95 4.80 4.03 -0.90
CA PHE A 95 3.88 2.90 -0.82
C PHE A 95 4.60 1.57 -0.59
N LEU A 96 5.63 1.28 -1.39
CA LEU A 96 6.34 0.01 -1.36
C LEU A 96 7.25 -0.12 -0.13
N GLU A 97 7.82 0.98 0.38
CA GLU A 97 8.54 1.01 1.66
C GLU A 97 7.60 0.70 2.84
N MET A 98 6.44 1.38 2.89
CA MET A 98 5.43 1.11 3.92
C MET A 98 4.90 -0.32 3.84
N PHE A 99 4.67 -0.83 2.62
CA PHE A 99 4.26 -2.21 2.40
C PHE A 99 5.33 -3.22 2.86
N GLY A 100 6.58 -3.04 2.42
CA GLY A 100 7.70 -3.91 2.75
C GLY A 100 7.95 -3.99 4.25
N TYR A 101 7.93 -2.83 4.93
CA TYR A 101 8.09 -2.75 6.38
C TYR A 101 6.99 -3.51 7.14
N ASN A 102 5.74 -3.45 6.67
CA ASN A 102 4.59 -4.00 7.40
C ASN A 102 4.28 -5.48 7.11
N PHE A 103 4.65 -6.00 5.94
CA PHE A 103 4.29 -7.35 5.50
C PHE A 103 5.46 -8.31 5.36
N HIS A 104 6.61 -7.83 4.88
CA HIS A 104 7.64 -8.72 4.34
C HIS A 104 8.88 -8.86 5.21
N GLY A 105 9.23 -7.86 6.02
CA GLY A 105 10.42 -7.93 6.86
C GLY A 105 11.64 -8.48 6.09
N TYR A 106 11.95 -7.88 4.93
CA TYR A 106 13.05 -8.24 4.03
C TYR A 106 13.06 -9.68 3.42
N ASP A 107 12.05 -10.54 3.59
CA ASP A 107 11.98 -11.80 2.82
C ASP A 107 11.58 -11.48 1.35
N THR A 108 12.49 -11.79 0.41
CA THR A 108 12.39 -11.40 -1.01
C THR A 108 11.77 -12.47 -1.90
N ARG A 109 11.24 -13.57 -1.33
CA ARG A 109 10.73 -14.72 -2.10
C ARG A 109 9.27 -14.55 -2.51
N PHE A 110 8.97 -13.47 -3.23
CA PHE A 110 7.66 -13.25 -3.83
C PHE A 110 7.79 -12.64 -5.23
N VAL A 111 6.75 -12.82 -6.03
CA VAL A 111 6.63 -12.22 -7.36
C VAL A 111 5.75 -10.99 -7.26
N VAL A 112 6.20 -9.87 -7.84
CA VAL A 112 5.36 -8.67 -8.00
C VAL A 112 4.76 -8.65 -9.39
N ILE A 113 3.44 -8.50 -9.46
CA ILE A 113 2.70 -8.22 -10.69
C ILE A 113 2.28 -6.76 -10.65
N SER A 114 2.70 -5.99 -11.64
CA SER A 114 2.34 -4.57 -11.77
C SER A 114 2.07 -4.25 -13.23
N ASP A 115 1.57 -3.06 -13.51
CA ASP A 115 1.60 -2.55 -14.87
C ASP A 115 3.05 -2.49 -15.40
N ARG A 116 3.24 -2.49 -16.72
CA ARG A 116 4.59 -2.43 -17.32
C ARG A 116 5.19 -1.01 -17.31
N ASN A 117 4.83 -0.15 -16.37
CA ASN A 117 5.38 1.19 -16.25
C ASN A 117 6.83 1.13 -15.74
N PRO A 118 7.81 1.62 -16.52
CA PRO A 118 9.22 1.57 -16.13
C PRO A 118 9.52 2.21 -14.78
N ARG A 119 8.73 3.22 -14.37
CA ARG A 119 8.90 3.88 -13.06
C ARG A 119 8.59 2.92 -11.91
N ILE A 120 7.53 2.12 -12.04
CA ILE A 120 7.13 1.15 -11.01
C ILE A 120 8.17 0.04 -10.92
N ILE A 121 8.61 -0.49 -12.08
CA ILE A 121 9.66 -1.51 -12.15
C ILE A 121 10.93 -1.07 -11.42
N ASN A 122 11.40 0.16 -11.68
CA ASN A 122 12.60 0.70 -11.04
C ASN A 122 12.43 0.83 -9.51
N VAL A 123 11.24 1.23 -9.04
CA VAL A 123 10.97 1.35 -7.60
C VAL A 123 10.89 -0.02 -6.94
N ILE A 124 10.24 -1.00 -7.56
CA ILE A 124 10.18 -2.39 -7.07
C ILE A 124 11.59 -2.94 -6.86
N GLN A 125 12.46 -2.80 -7.88
CA GLN A 125 13.84 -3.26 -7.82
C GLN A 125 14.60 -2.61 -6.66
N ARG A 126 14.40 -1.30 -6.45
CA ARG A 126 15.04 -0.57 -5.34
C ARG A 126 14.51 -0.97 -3.96
N CYS A 127 13.20 -1.15 -3.82
CA CYS A 127 12.57 -1.41 -2.52
C CYS A 127 12.73 -2.85 -2.05
N PHE A 128 12.83 -3.82 -2.97
CA PHE A 128 12.83 -5.24 -2.63
C PHE A 128 14.07 -6.02 -3.10
N ASN A 129 15.03 -5.37 -3.78
CA ASN A 129 16.23 -6.03 -4.33
C ASN A 129 15.91 -7.28 -5.16
N LEU A 130 14.76 -7.29 -5.86
CA LEU A 130 14.35 -8.40 -6.72
C LEU A 130 15.23 -8.40 -7.99
N GLN A 131 15.92 -9.53 -8.23
CA GLN A 131 16.79 -9.76 -9.40
C GLN A 131 15.99 -10.23 -10.61
#